data_AF-A0A7W8ZS24-F1
#
_entry.id   AF-A0A7W8ZS24-F1
#
_cell.length_a   1.000
_cell.length_b   1.000
_cell.length_c   1.000
_cell.angle_alpha   90.00
_cell.angle_beta   90.00
_cell.angle_gamma   90.00
#
_symmetry.space_group_name_H-M   'P 1'
#
loop_
_entity.id
_entity.type
_entity.pdbx_description
1 polymer ?
#
loop_
_entity_poly.entity_id
_entity_poly.type
_entity_poly.pdbx_seq_one_letter_code
_entity_poly.pdbx_strand_id
1 'polypeptide(L)'
;MKLNVVSVSQKSNYLFCFSFVVCLLLFMAVAKSSAQQSIKRIDGTKISSDSLTKYLPELMRKGKVAGLGMTIFNQNHIVYKETFGYSRADQKKALKSTTNIY
;
A
#
# COMPACT_ATOMS: atom_id res chain seq x y z
N MET A 1 36.04 -53.37 1.75
CA MET A 1 34.73 -52.90 2.26
C MET A 1 34.80 -51.41 2.61
N LYS A 2 34.70 -50.50 1.61
CA LYS A 2 34.76 -49.02 1.79
C LYS A 2 33.94 -48.30 0.70
N LEU A 3 32.63 -48.53 0.64
CA LEU A 3 31.74 -47.86 -0.34
C LEU A 3 30.46 -47.28 0.28
N ASN A 4 30.48 -46.87 1.57
CA ASN A 4 29.25 -46.41 2.25
C ASN A 4 29.33 -45.02 2.90
N VAL A 5 30.49 -44.34 2.88
CA VAL A 5 30.65 -43.03 3.55
C VAL A 5 30.32 -41.86 2.59
N VAL A 6 30.57 -42.02 1.30
CA VAL A 6 30.35 -40.95 0.30
C VAL A 6 28.86 -40.70 0.05
N SER A 7 28.03 -41.74 0.06
CA SER A 7 26.58 -41.64 -0.20
C SER A 7 25.81 -40.93 0.93
N VAL A 8 26.29 -41.00 2.18
CA VAL A 8 25.66 -40.34 3.35
C VAL A 8 25.91 -38.83 3.33
N SER A 9 27.12 -38.40 2.95
CA SER A 9 27.47 -36.97 2.86
C SER A 9 26.70 -36.27 1.73
N GLN A 10 26.55 -36.93 0.58
CA GLN A 10 25.78 -36.43 -0.55
C GLN A 10 24.30 -36.17 -0.19
N LYS A 11 23.64 -37.11 0.50
CA LYS A 11 22.21 -37.01 0.89
C LYS A 11 21.90 -35.83 1.84
N SER A 12 22.85 -35.48 2.71
CA SER A 12 22.75 -34.35 3.64
C SER A 12 22.76 -32.99 2.92
N ASN A 13 23.61 -32.86 1.90
CA ASN A 13 23.73 -31.62 1.12
C ASN A 13 22.49 -31.35 0.24
N TYR A 14 21.83 -32.40 -0.27
CA TYR A 14 20.55 -32.24 -0.99
C TYR A 14 19.39 -31.85 -0.06
N LEU A 15 19.38 -32.31 1.20
CA LEU A 15 18.38 -31.88 2.20
C LEU A 15 18.53 -30.39 2.55
N PHE A 16 19.76 -29.92 2.72
CA PHE A 16 20.06 -28.52 2.98
C PHE A 16 19.69 -27.63 1.78
N CYS A 17 19.99 -28.10 0.57
CA CYS A 17 19.64 -27.41 -0.67
C CYS A 17 18.12 -27.37 -0.89
N PHE A 18 17.41 -28.47 -0.62
CA PHE A 18 15.95 -28.53 -0.71
C PHE A 18 15.28 -27.56 0.29
N SER A 19 15.77 -27.51 1.52
CA SER A 19 15.30 -26.56 2.53
C SER A 19 15.51 -25.10 2.08
N PHE A 20 16.68 -24.78 1.52
CA PHE A 20 16.98 -23.45 1.00
C PHE A 20 16.07 -23.06 -0.16
N VAL A 21 15.81 -23.98 -1.10
CA VAL A 21 14.90 -23.76 -2.24
C VAL A 21 13.47 -23.55 -1.77
N VAL A 22 12.99 -24.34 -0.79
CA VAL A 22 11.65 -24.16 -0.20
C VAL A 22 11.52 -22.81 0.50
N CYS A 23 12.56 -22.39 1.24
CA CYS A 23 12.60 -21.07 1.88
C CYS A 23 12.56 -19.93 0.85
N LEU A 24 13.30 -20.07 -0.25
CA LEU A 24 13.32 -19.09 -1.34
C LEU A 24 11.96 -18.98 -2.04
N LEU A 25 11.27 -20.11 -2.26
CA LEU A 25 9.93 -20.15 -2.84
C LEU A 25 8.89 -19.50 -1.92
N LEU A 26 8.99 -19.73 -0.60
CA LEU A 26 8.12 -19.10 0.39
C LEU A 26 8.32 -17.58 0.47
N PHE A 27 9.56 -17.11 0.29
CA PHE A 27 9.87 -15.67 0.29
C PHE A 27 9.26 -14.94 -0.92
N MET A 28 9.27 -15.55 -2.11
CA MET A 28 8.65 -14.95 -3.30
C MET A 28 7.12 -14.89 -3.23
N ALA A 29 6.46 -15.79 -2.48
CA ALA A 29 5.00 -15.81 -2.33
C ALA A 29 4.44 -14.63 -1.52
N VAL A 30 5.27 -13.91 -0.76
CA VAL A 30 4.86 -12.75 0.06
C VAL A 30 4.91 -11.42 -0.70
N ALA A 31 5.37 -11.42 -1.96
CA ALA A 31 5.32 -10.23 -2.82
C ALA A 31 3.87 -9.93 -3.25
N LYS A 32 3.05 -9.47 -2.30
CA LYS A 32 1.82 -8.74 -2.60
C LYS A 32 2.25 -7.46 -3.27
N SER A 33 2.21 -7.45 -4.60
CA SER A 33 2.23 -6.23 -5.39
C SER A 33 1.15 -5.32 -4.80
N SER A 34 1.57 -4.27 -4.10
CA SER A 34 0.71 -3.15 -3.75
C SER A 34 0.31 -2.52 -5.07
N ALA A 35 -0.72 -3.08 -5.71
CA ALA A 35 -1.26 -2.56 -6.93
C ALA A 35 -1.59 -1.10 -6.62
N GLN A 36 -0.84 -0.19 -7.26
CA GLN A 36 -1.06 1.25 -7.22
C GLN A 36 -2.58 1.47 -7.28
N GLN A 37 -3.19 1.89 -6.17
CA GLN A 37 -4.65 1.96 -6.10
C GLN A 37 -5.10 2.99 -7.14
N SER A 38 -5.68 2.47 -8.22
CA SER A 38 -6.14 3.29 -9.33
C SER A 38 -7.60 3.63 -9.08
N ILE A 39 -7.85 4.93 -8.96
CA ILE A 39 -9.18 5.49 -8.73
C ILE A 39 -9.82 5.67 -10.10
N LYS A 40 -10.94 4.99 -10.33
CA LYS A 40 -11.82 5.22 -11.48
C LYS A 40 -12.66 6.47 -11.23
N ARG A 41 -12.50 7.46 -12.11
CA ARG A 41 -13.24 8.72 -12.11
C ARG A 41 -14.66 8.52 -12.65
N ILE A 42 -15.53 9.49 -12.39
CA ILE A 42 -16.94 9.47 -12.85
C ILE A 42 -17.02 9.43 -14.39
N ASP A 43 -16.06 10.08 -15.06
CA ASP A 43 -15.90 10.09 -16.52
C ASP A 43 -15.32 8.76 -17.09
N GLY A 44 -15.06 7.76 -16.25
CA GLY A 44 -14.51 6.47 -16.64
C GLY A 44 -12.99 6.43 -16.78
N THR A 45 -12.30 7.59 -16.75
CA THR A 45 -10.84 7.66 -16.75
C THR A 45 -10.26 7.23 -15.40
N LYS A 46 -8.93 7.13 -15.31
CA LYS A 46 -8.24 6.65 -14.11
C LYS A 46 -7.22 7.68 -13.62
N ILE A 47 -7.07 7.78 -12.30
CA ILE A 47 -6.02 8.55 -11.64
C ILE A 47 -5.41 7.70 -10.51
N SER A 48 -4.11 7.81 -10.26
CA SER A 48 -3.51 7.14 -9.10
C SER A 48 -3.79 7.93 -7.81
N SER A 49 -3.89 7.22 -6.69
CA SER A 49 -4.01 7.87 -5.37
C SER A 49 -2.90 8.89 -5.12
N ASP A 50 -1.64 8.59 -5.47
CA ASP A 50 -0.52 9.51 -5.32
C ASP A 50 -0.70 10.80 -6.13
N SER A 51 -1.17 10.68 -7.37
CA SER A 51 -1.41 11.84 -8.24
C SER A 51 -2.53 12.71 -7.68
N LEU A 52 -3.61 12.10 -7.19
CA LEU A 52 -4.70 12.81 -6.54
C LEU A 52 -4.23 13.51 -5.25
N THR A 53 -3.51 12.79 -4.39
CA THR A 53 -2.94 13.33 -3.14
C THR A 53 -2.01 14.52 -3.40
N LYS A 54 -1.21 14.46 -4.47
CA LYS A 54 -0.31 15.56 -4.85
C LYS A 54 -1.09 16.78 -5.38
N TYR A 55 -2.20 16.57 -6.05
CA TYR A 55 -2.98 17.63 -6.69
C TYR A 55 -3.94 18.36 -5.73
N LEU A 56 -4.51 17.64 -4.76
CA LEU A 56 -5.51 18.19 -3.83
C LEU A 56 -5.05 19.44 -3.05
N PRO A 57 -3.82 19.53 -2.50
CA PRO A 57 -3.37 20.73 -1.78
C PRO A 57 -3.39 22.00 -2.63
N GLU A 58 -3.10 21.89 -3.94
CA GLU A 58 -3.12 23.04 -4.84
C GLU A 58 -4.56 23.54 -5.06
N LEU A 59 -5.50 22.62 -5.26
CA LEU A 59 -6.93 22.94 -5.37
C LEU A 59 -7.47 23.57 -4.09
N MET A 60 -7.13 22.99 -2.93
CA MET A 60 -7.53 23.54 -1.63
C MET A 60 -7.01 24.97 -1.45
N ARG A 61 -5.74 25.23 -1.79
CA ARG A 61 -5.16 26.57 -1.73
C ARG A 61 -5.88 27.56 -2.64
N LYS A 62 -6.15 27.18 -3.89
CA LYS A 62 -6.89 28.00 -4.87
C LYS A 62 -8.32 28.31 -4.38
N GLY A 63 -8.99 27.32 -3.79
CA GLY A 63 -10.33 27.46 -3.22
C GLY A 63 -10.38 28.05 -1.80
N LYS A 64 -9.24 28.40 -1.19
CA LYS A 64 -9.13 28.85 0.22
C LYS A 64 -9.78 27.88 1.22
N VAL A 65 -9.71 26.58 0.96
CA VAL A 65 -10.24 25.52 1.82
C VAL A 65 -9.23 25.19 2.92
N ALA A 66 -9.61 25.39 4.19
CA ALA A 66 -8.71 25.21 5.33
C ALA A 66 -8.39 23.74 5.65
N GLY A 67 -9.34 22.84 5.42
CA GLY A 67 -9.20 21.40 5.66
C GLY A 67 -10.19 20.60 4.84
N LEU A 68 -9.82 19.37 4.50
CA LEU A 68 -10.60 18.48 3.64
C LEU A 68 -10.45 17.03 4.12
N GLY A 69 -11.55 16.36 4.41
CA GLY A 69 -11.60 14.90 4.51
C GLY A 69 -12.24 14.33 3.26
N MET A 70 -11.60 13.36 2.61
CA MET A 70 -12.10 12.76 1.38
C MET A 70 -12.02 11.25 1.45
N THR A 71 -13.12 10.58 1.09
CA THR A 71 -13.16 9.13 0.88
C THR A 71 -13.82 8.86 -0.48
N ILE A 72 -13.16 8.09 -1.34
CA ILE A 72 -13.69 7.71 -2.65
C ILE A 72 -13.98 6.23 -2.67
N PHE A 73 -15.16 5.89 -3.17
CA PHE A 73 -15.60 4.53 -3.37
C PHE A 73 -15.64 4.21 -4.87
N ASN A 74 -15.10 3.07 -5.25
CA ASN A 74 -15.38 2.46 -6.55
C ASN A 74 -15.92 1.06 -6.30
N GLN A 75 -17.04 0.73 -6.94
CA GLN A 75 -17.66 -0.60 -6.82
C GLN A 75 -17.84 -1.02 -5.36
N ASN A 76 -18.34 -0.10 -4.52
CA ASN A 76 -18.57 -0.31 -3.08
C ASN A 76 -17.31 -0.56 -2.23
N HIS A 77 -16.10 -0.38 -2.77
CA HIS A 77 -14.84 -0.48 -2.04
C HIS A 77 -14.18 0.88 -1.88
N ILE A 78 -13.60 1.15 -0.71
CA ILE A 78 -12.78 2.37 -0.49
C ILE A 78 -11.50 2.23 -1.31
N VAL A 79 -11.30 3.14 -2.26
CA VAL A 79 -10.09 3.22 -3.11
C VAL A 79 -9.21 4.41 -2.77
N TYR A 80 -9.71 5.34 -1.96
CA TYR A 80 -8.98 6.51 -1.47
C TYR A 80 -9.60 6.98 -0.16
N LYS A 81 -8.78 7.29 0.85
CA LYS A 81 -9.24 7.86 2.11
C LYS A 81 -8.13 8.67 2.75
N GLU A 82 -8.26 9.99 2.73
CA GLU A 82 -7.24 10.90 3.24
C GLU A 82 -7.87 12.13 3.91
N THR A 83 -7.09 12.78 4.78
CA THR A 83 -7.43 14.06 5.40
C THR A 83 -6.30 15.06 5.21
N PHE A 84 -6.66 16.30 4.89
CA PHE A 84 -5.73 17.38 4.59
C PHE A 84 -6.05 18.62 5.42
N GLY A 85 -5.01 19.41 5.71
CA GLY A 85 -5.14 20.72 6.34
C GLY A 85 -5.61 20.67 7.79
N TYR A 86 -6.42 21.65 8.18
CA TYR A 86 -6.75 21.93 9.56
C TYR A 86 -8.26 21.85 9.83
N SER A 87 -8.63 21.28 10.97
CA SER A 87 -9.98 21.37 11.53
C SER A 87 -10.25 22.74 12.16
N ARG A 88 -9.18 23.39 12.63
CA ARG A 88 -9.18 24.76 13.14
C ARG A 88 -7.93 25.48 12.67
N ALA A 89 -8.10 26.42 11.74
CA ALA A 89 -6.99 27.12 11.10
C ALA A 89 -6.28 28.11 12.05
N ASP A 90 -7.05 28.80 12.90
CA ASP A 90 -6.56 29.72 13.94
C ASP A 90 -5.57 29.03 14.90
N GLN A 91 -5.86 27.78 15.25
CA GLN A 91 -5.06 26.98 16.17
C GLN A 91 -4.10 26.02 15.45
N LYS A 92 -4.06 26.03 14.11
CA LYS A 92 -3.34 25.04 13.29
C LYS A 92 -3.60 23.60 13.72
N LYS A 93 -4.82 23.30 14.18
CA LYS A 93 -5.20 21.96 14.63
C LYS A 93 -5.43 21.07 13.41
N ALA A 94 -4.58 20.08 13.21
CA ALA A 94 -4.69 19.16 12.08
C ALA A 94 -6.09 18.53 11.99
N LEU A 95 -6.60 18.39 10.78
CA LEU A 95 -7.84 17.64 10.54
C LEU A 95 -7.53 16.14 10.69
N LYS A 96 -8.34 15.44 11.51
CA LYS A 96 -8.25 13.98 11.69
C LYS A 96 -9.47 13.30 11.07
N SER A 97 -9.36 12.03 10.69
CA SER A 97 -10.47 11.25 10.14
C SER A 97 -11.65 11.04 11.09
N THR A 98 -11.44 11.29 12.38
CA THR A 98 -12.46 11.24 13.44
C THR A 98 -13.01 12.63 13.81
N THR A 99 -12.58 13.68 13.10
CA THR A 99 -13.10 15.02 13.34
C THR A 99 -14.51 15.12 12.81
N ASN A 100 -15.44 15.54 13.65
CA ASN A 100 -16.80 15.84 13.21
C ASN A 100 -16.79 17.11 12.35
N ILE A 101 -17.40 17.03 11.16
CA ILE A 101 -17.61 18.14 10.24
C ILE A 101 -19.12 18.29 10.08
N TYR A 102 -19.65 19.47 10.38
CA TYR A 102 -21.08 19.83 10.30
C TYR A 102 -21.27 20.97 9.30
#